data_AF-A0A7L4PVC2-F1
#
_entry.id   AF-A0A7L4PVC2-F1
#
_cell.length_a   1.000
_cell.length_b   1.000
_cell.length_c   1.000
_cell.angle_alpha   90.00
_cell.angle_beta   90.00
_cell.angle_gamma   90.00
#
_symmetry.space_group_name_H-M   'P 1'
#
loop_
_entity.id
_entity.type
_entity.pdbx_description
1 polymer ?
#
loop_
_entity_poly.entity_id
_entity_poly.type
_entity_poly.pdbx_seq_one_letter_code
_entity_poly.pdbx_strand_id
1 'polypeptide(L)'
;MTSSKYTVTTATDAERSAWDAVVSDSPHATPFHLWHWLQVEAAWSGAELYPLIVSVGTTIAAICPVFIVRRWSVPFGFSPAPGSPALYLGPVIPGYETLKQEKRESRYIAVQEAVDRFLFDRMRCRFVRILTPPGLSDARPLRWAGYDVDPYYTYRLDLSGGEAAAWQGFDRQARVSINRALREGVTVSEGGYDRYEEIVHTVRERLLLQGTVRVAPEGYYRDLYAAFGSGMIRVFSAEFNGE
;
A
#
# COMPACT_ATOMS: atom_id res chain seq x y z
N MET A 1 24.80 -23.68 7.14
CA MET A 1 23.64 -22.76 7.06
C MET A 1 22.72 -23.06 8.24
N THR A 2 22.75 -22.21 9.26
CA THR A 2 21.85 -22.31 10.41
C THR A 2 20.41 -22.08 9.92
N SER A 3 19.51 -23.00 10.20
CA SER A 3 18.08 -22.84 9.87
C SER A 3 17.58 -21.54 10.49
N SER A 4 17.10 -20.61 9.67
CA SER A 4 16.54 -19.35 10.17
C SER A 4 15.30 -19.67 11.00
N LYS A 5 15.21 -19.11 12.21
CA LYS A 5 14.02 -19.26 13.08
C LYS A 5 12.76 -18.60 12.53
N TYR A 6 12.89 -17.85 11.43
CA TYR A 6 11.78 -17.20 10.75
C TYR A 6 11.16 -18.16 9.74
N THR A 7 9.89 -18.48 9.94
CA THR A 7 9.09 -19.31 9.05
C THR A 7 8.15 -18.44 8.22
N VAL A 8 7.86 -18.88 6.99
CA VAL A 8 6.92 -18.19 6.10
C VAL A 8 5.76 -19.12 5.78
N THR A 9 4.55 -18.66 6.06
CA THR A 9 3.29 -19.31 5.69
C THR A 9 2.45 -18.36 4.85
N THR A 10 1.49 -18.92 4.12
CA THR A 10 0.45 -18.14 3.42
C THR A 10 -0.79 -18.12 4.30
N ALA A 11 -1.25 -16.92 4.64
CA ALA A 11 -2.48 -16.74 5.39
C ALA A 11 -3.68 -17.28 4.60
N THR A 12 -4.68 -17.76 5.33
CA THR A 12 -5.97 -18.21 4.79
C THR A 12 -7.09 -17.27 5.22
N ASP A 13 -8.30 -17.43 4.67
CA ASP A 13 -9.47 -16.64 5.10
C ASP A 13 -9.78 -16.75 6.60
N ALA A 14 -9.39 -17.87 7.24
CA ALA A 14 -9.52 -18.05 8.68
C ALA A 14 -8.62 -17.09 9.49
N GLU A 15 -7.52 -16.61 8.90
CA GLU A 15 -6.55 -15.72 9.53
C GLU A 15 -6.78 -14.25 9.20
N ARG A 16 -7.80 -13.91 8.40
CA ARG A 16 -8.08 -12.54 7.94
C ARG A 16 -8.12 -11.51 9.08
N SER A 17 -8.73 -11.87 10.22
CA SER A 17 -8.86 -10.96 11.36
C SER A 17 -7.52 -10.72 12.06
N ALA A 18 -6.67 -11.75 12.13
CA ALA A 18 -5.31 -11.60 12.66
C ALA A 18 -4.42 -10.78 11.71
N TRP A 19 -4.60 -10.96 10.40
CA TRP A 19 -3.95 -10.14 9.37
C TRP A 19 -4.31 -8.66 9.50
N ASP A 20 -5.60 -8.33 9.51
CA ASP A 20 -6.07 -6.94 9.57
C ASP A 20 -5.75 -6.27 10.92
N ALA A 21 -5.63 -7.05 12.00
CA ALA A 21 -5.11 -6.54 13.27
C ALA A 21 -3.64 -6.09 13.15
N VAL A 22 -2.79 -6.87 12.47
CA VAL A 22 -1.39 -6.46 12.20
C VAL A 22 -1.33 -5.21 11.33
N VAL A 23 -2.21 -5.10 10.32
CA VAL A 23 -2.32 -3.90 9.48
C VAL A 23 -2.69 -2.69 10.33
N SER A 24 -3.68 -2.81 11.20
CA SER A 24 -4.19 -1.70 12.03
C SER A 24 -3.16 -1.21 13.06
N ASP A 25 -2.36 -2.12 13.62
CA ASP A 25 -1.39 -1.80 14.68
C ASP A 25 -0.03 -1.30 14.14
N SER A 26 0.18 -1.33 12.81
CA SER A 26 1.48 -0.98 12.24
C SER A 26 1.57 0.49 11.81
N PRO A 27 2.66 1.20 12.16
CA PRO A 27 2.81 2.62 11.84
C PRO A 27 3.05 2.92 10.35
N HIS A 28 3.39 1.90 9.57
CA HIS A 28 3.72 2.02 8.15
C HIS A 28 2.84 1.14 7.26
N ALA A 29 1.85 0.45 7.81
CA ALA A 29 0.84 -0.17 6.97
C ALA A 29 -0.03 0.91 6.30
N THR A 30 -0.61 0.53 5.18
CA THR A 30 -1.53 1.36 4.39
C THR A 30 -2.80 0.56 4.11
N PRO A 31 -3.91 1.21 3.70
CA PRO A 31 -5.13 0.49 3.31
C PRO A 31 -4.90 -0.59 2.25
N PHE A 32 -3.86 -0.47 1.42
CA PHE A 32 -3.46 -1.47 0.43
C PHE A 32 -3.11 -2.84 1.02
N HIS A 33 -2.78 -2.90 2.32
CA HIS A 33 -2.45 -4.14 3.01
C HIS A 33 -3.68 -4.85 3.59
N LEU A 34 -4.85 -4.22 3.63
CA LEU A 34 -6.05 -4.82 4.21
C LEU A 34 -6.47 -6.04 3.40
N TRP A 35 -6.91 -7.10 4.09
CA TRP A 35 -7.25 -8.38 3.48
C TRP A 35 -8.19 -8.21 2.27
N HIS A 36 -9.28 -7.46 2.47
CA HIS A 36 -10.26 -7.26 1.42
C HIS A 36 -9.73 -6.45 0.23
N TRP A 37 -8.80 -5.50 0.47
CA TRP A 37 -8.12 -4.78 -0.61
C TRP A 37 -7.29 -5.73 -1.47
N LEU A 38 -6.53 -6.63 -0.82
CA LEU A 38 -5.72 -7.63 -1.51
C LEU A 38 -6.57 -8.58 -2.36
N GLN A 39 -7.77 -8.96 -1.88
CA GLN A 39 -8.69 -9.80 -2.65
C GLN A 39 -9.19 -9.09 -3.92
N VAL A 40 -9.60 -7.82 -3.80
CA VAL A 40 -10.01 -7.01 -4.96
C VAL A 40 -8.85 -6.85 -5.95
N GLU A 41 -7.64 -6.59 -5.45
CA GLU A 41 -6.45 -6.48 -6.28
C GLU A 41 -6.12 -7.80 -7.01
N ALA A 42 -6.22 -8.95 -6.33
CA ALA A 42 -6.01 -10.26 -6.95
C ALA A 42 -7.04 -10.54 -8.05
N ALA A 43 -8.32 -10.25 -7.77
CA ALA A 43 -9.42 -10.49 -8.70
C ALA A 43 -9.26 -9.70 -10.02
N TRP A 44 -8.84 -8.45 -9.93
CA TRP A 44 -8.74 -7.55 -11.09
C TRP A 44 -7.37 -7.54 -11.78
N SER A 45 -6.30 -7.92 -11.08
CA SER A 45 -4.97 -8.06 -11.70
C SER A 45 -4.76 -9.39 -12.42
N GLY A 46 -5.55 -10.42 -12.06
CA GLY A 46 -5.33 -11.79 -12.51
C GLY A 46 -4.04 -12.43 -11.97
N ALA A 47 -3.39 -11.77 -11.01
CA ALA A 47 -2.20 -12.28 -10.35
C ALA A 47 -2.58 -13.18 -9.17
N GLU A 48 -1.80 -14.22 -8.93
CA GLU A 48 -2.02 -15.12 -7.80
C GLU A 48 -1.53 -14.46 -6.51
N LEU A 49 -2.43 -14.19 -5.57
CA LEU A 49 -2.12 -13.58 -4.29
C LEU A 49 -1.55 -14.61 -3.30
N TYR A 50 -0.44 -14.24 -2.68
CA TYR A 50 0.20 -14.93 -1.57
C TYR A 50 0.31 -13.97 -0.38
N PRO A 51 -0.65 -13.99 0.56
CA PRO A 51 -0.59 -13.15 1.76
C PRO A 51 0.39 -13.77 2.76
N LEU A 52 1.68 -13.40 2.68
CA LEU A 52 2.71 -14.06 3.49
C LEU A 52 2.67 -13.59 4.95
N ILE A 53 2.68 -14.54 5.88
CA ILE A 53 2.96 -14.31 7.30
C ILE A 53 4.37 -14.80 7.58
N VAL A 54 5.20 -13.92 8.14
CA VAL A 54 6.53 -14.27 8.63
C VAL A 54 6.47 -14.37 10.14
N SER A 55 6.76 -15.54 10.70
CA SER A 55 6.61 -15.81 12.14
C SER A 55 7.92 -16.27 12.77
N VAL A 56 8.07 -16.00 14.07
CA VAL A 56 9.08 -16.62 14.94
C VAL A 56 8.35 -17.35 16.05
N GLY A 57 8.34 -18.69 15.98
CA GLY A 57 7.44 -19.48 16.81
C GLY A 57 5.98 -19.14 16.51
N THR A 58 5.23 -18.71 17.53
CA THR A 58 3.82 -18.30 17.40
C THR A 58 3.63 -16.80 17.17
N THR A 59 4.70 -16.01 17.20
CA THR A 59 4.63 -14.54 17.06
C THR A 59 4.78 -14.12 15.60
N ILE A 60 3.81 -13.36 15.09
CA ILE A 60 3.92 -12.70 13.77
C ILE A 60 5.00 -11.62 13.85
N ALA A 61 6.08 -11.82 13.10
CA ALA A 61 7.18 -10.87 13.00
C ALA A 61 7.00 -9.86 11.86
N ALA A 62 6.29 -10.25 10.80
CA ALA A 62 5.87 -9.39 9.70
C ALA A 62 4.73 -10.05 8.90
N ILE A 63 4.01 -9.24 8.13
CA ILE A 63 3.21 -9.69 6.99
C ILE A 63 3.80 -9.10 5.72
N CYS A 64 3.71 -9.80 4.59
CA CYS A 64 4.21 -9.33 3.30
C CYS A 64 3.35 -9.90 2.17
N PRO A 65 2.27 -9.21 1.77
CA PRO A 65 1.49 -9.66 0.63
C PRO A 65 2.28 -9.55 -0.66
N VAL A 66 2.31 -10.64 -1.42
CA VAL A 66 2.99 -10.72 -2.72
C VAL A 66 2.04 -11.33 -3.75
N PHE A 67 2.18 -10.89 -4.99
CA PHE A 67 1.43 -11.36 -6.15
C PHE A 67 2.39 -12.03 -7.12
N ILE A 68 2.03 -13.22 -7.59
CA ILE A 68 2.84 -13.97 -8.55
C ILE A 68 2.08 -14.06 -9.86
N VAL A 69 2.73 -13.61 -10.94
CA VAL A 69 2.26 -13.80 -12.31
C VAL A 69 3.17 -14.78 -13.02
N ARG A 70 2.60 -15.64 -13.88
CA ARG A 70 3.37 -16.57 -14.71
C ARG A 70 3.33 -16.15 -16.17
N ARG A 71 4.49 -15.88 -16.76
CA ARG A 71 4.63 -15.62 -18.19
C ARG A 71 5.48 -16.74 -18.79
N TRP A 72 4.92 -17.47 -19.75
CA TRP A 72 5.56 -18.67 -20.33
C TRP A 72 6.05 -19.65 -19.25
N SER A 73 5.19 -19.92 -18.25
CA SER A 73 5.47 -20.76 -17.08
C SER A 73 6.57 -20.25 -16.13
N VAL A 74 7.19 -19.10 -16.40
CA VAL A 74 8.17 -18.47 -15.51
C VAL A 74 7.43 -17.58 -14.51
N PRO A 75 7.62 -17.77 -13.19
CA PRO A 75 6.99 -16.93 -12.18
C PRO A 75 7.76 -15.63 -11.94
N PHE A 76 7.01 -14.54 -11.75
CA PHE A 76 7.49 -13.20 -11.45
C PHE A 76 6.73 -12.69 -10.22
N GLY A 77 7.46 -12.30 -9.18
CA GLY A 77 6.90 -11.81 -7.92
C GLY A 77 6.75 -10.29 -7.89
N PHE A 78 5.66 -9.81 -7.33
CA PHE A 78 5.34 -8.39 -7.27
C PHE A 78 4.67 -8.03 -5.95
N SER A 79 4.96 -6.85 -5.43
CA SER A 79 4.28 -6.28 -4.28
C SER A 79 4.31 -4.76 -4.45
N PRO A 80 3.23 -4.11 -4.94
CA PRO A 80 1.90 -4.60 -5.32
C PRO A 80 1.84 -5.29 -6.69
N ALA A 81 0.67 -5.81 -7.07
CA ALA A 81 0.44 -6.52 -8.34
C ALA A 81 0.87 -5.68 -9.56
N PRO A 82 1.33 -6.30 -10.66
CA PRO A 82 1.70 -5.55 -11.86
C PRO A 82 0.46 -4.85 -12.46
N GLY A 83 0.62 -3.59 -12.90
CA GLY A 83 -0.49 -2.78 -13.43
C GLY A 83 -1.45 -2.22 -12.36
N SER A 84 -1.28 -2.58 -11.09
CA SER A 84 -2.10 -2.10 -9.98
C SER A 84 -1.99 -0.58 -9.78
N PRO A 85 -3.11 0.11 -9.47
CA PRO A 85 -3.10 1.48 -8.97
C PRO A 85 -2.57 1.61 -7.54
N ALA A 86 -2.42 0.52 -6.79
CA ALA A 86 -1.84 0.54 -5.45
C ALA A 86 -0.42 1.11 -5.52
N LEU A 87 -0.13 2.11 -4.69
CA LEU A 87 1.16 2.81 -4.73
C LEU A 87 2.27 2.07 -4.00
N TYR A 88 1.89 1.40 -2.91
CA TYR A 88 2.82 0.75 -2.00
C TYR A 88 2.28 -0.59 -1.54
N LEU A 89 3.19 -1.53 -1.34
CA LEU A 89 2.96 -2.79 -0.66
C LEU A 89 4.31 -3.32 -0.12
N GLY A 90 4.37 -4.56 0.32
CA GLY A 90 5.60 -5.16 0.82
C GLY A 90 5.50 -5.47 2.31
N PRO A 91 6.63 -5.53 3.03
CA PRO A 91 6.60 -6.00 4.39
C PRO A 91 6.06 -4.94 5.35
N VAL A 92 5.09 -5.35 6.16
CA VAL A 92 4.63 -4.64 7.35
C VAL A 92 5.21 -5.35 8.57
N ILE A 93 5.92 -4.60 9.39
CA ILE A 93 6.59 -5.11 10.60
C ILE A 93 5.88 -4.50 11.81
N PRO A 94 5.07 -5.28 12.55
CA PRO A 94 4.37 -4.77 13.71
C PRO A 94 5.34 -4.19 14.75
N GLY A 95 4.99 -3.01 15.30
CA GLY A 95 5.79 -2.30 16.29
C GLY A 95 7.14 -1.76 15.79
N TYR A 96 7.36 -1.62 14.48
CA TYR A 96 8.66 -1.24 13.93
C TYR A 96 9.27 0.02 14.56
N GLU A 97 8.48 1.07 14.77
CA GLU A 97 8.97 2.32 15.37
C GLU A 97 9.23 2.25 16.88
N THR A 98 8.71 1.23 17.59
CA THR A 98 8.94 1.06 19.04
C THR A 98 10.12 0.15 19.35
N LEU A 99 10.64 -0.57 18.35
CA LEU A 99 11.82 -1.41 18.49
C LEU A 99 13.10 -0.57 18.61
N LYS A 100 14.04 -1.03 19.45
CA LYS A 100 15.41 -0.51 19.46
C LYS A 100 16.05 -0.68 18.08
N GLN A 101 16.93 0.25 17.70
CA GLN A 101 17.59 0.28 16.38
C GLN A 101 18.15 -1.09 15.95
N GLU A 102 18.98 -1.73 16.78
CA GLU A 102 19.54 -3.06 16.53
C GLU A 102 18.45 -4.11 16.21
N LYS A 103 17.31 -4.04 16.91
CA LYS A 103 16.21 -4.97 16.73
C LYS A 103 15.41 -4.69 15.46
N ARG A 104 15.25 -3.42 15.07
CA ARG A 104 14.63 -3.02 13.79
C ARG A 104 15.41 -3.61 12.63
N GLU A 105 16.72 -3.35 12.61
CA GLU A 105 17.63 -3.79 11.56
C GLU A 105 17.65 -5.31 11.45
N SER A 106 17.96 -6.00 12.55
CA SER A 106 18.04 -7.47 12.56
C SER A 106 16.71 -8.15 12.23
N ARG A 107 15.57 -7.59 12.65
CA ARG A 107 14.25 -8.12 12.27
C ARG A 107 13.97 -7.90 10.79
N TYR A 108 14.22 -6.70 10.26
CA TYR A 108 13.91 -6.42 8.87
C TYR A 108 14.79 -7.25 7.92
N ILE A 109 16.09 -7.36 8.19
CA ILE A 109 16.99 -8.25 7.42
C ILE A 109 16.45 -9.68 7.42
N ALA A 110 16.12 -10.23 8.60
CA ALA A 110 15.65 -11.61 8.69
C ALA A 110 14.28 -11.84 8.06
N VAL A 111 13.38 -10.85 8.12
CA VAL A 111 12.08 -10.87 7.43
C VAL A 111 12.30 -10.88 5.91
N GLN A 112 13.16 -9.99 5.39
CA GLN A 112 13.46 -9.90 3.98
C GLN A 112 14.06 -11.20 3.45
N GLU A 113 15.07 -11.75 4.14
CA GLU A 113 15.67 -13.04 3.79
C GLU A 113 14.64 -14.19 3.80
N ALA A 114 13.68 -14.18 4.73
CA ALA A 114 12.66 -15.21 4.80
C ALA A 114 11.67 -15.12 3.63
N VAL A 115 11.25 -13.91 3.28
CA VAL A 115 10.41 -13.64 2.10
C VAL A 115 11.16 -14.01 0.82
N ASP A 116 12.44 -13.69 0.71
CA ASP A 116 13.25 -14.02 -0.47
C ASP A 116 13.43 -15.52 -0.65
N ARG A 117 13.68 -16.28 0.42
CA ARG A 117 13.68 -17.76 0.35
C ARG A 117 12.34 -18.28 -0.14
N PHE A 118 11.23 -17.70 0.32
CA PHE A 118 9.91 -18.08 -0.19
C PHE A 118 9.78 -17.79 -1.69
N LEU A 119 10.14 -16.58 -2.13
CA LEU A 119 9.96 -16.16 -3.52
C LEU A 119 10.92 -16.86 -4.50
N PHE A 120 12.21 -16.88 -4.20
CA PHE A 120 13.25 -17.38 -5.12
C PHE A 120 13.47 -18.89 -4.99
N ASP A 121 13.46 -19.45 -3.78
CA ASP A 121 13.77 -20.88 -3.60
C ASP A 121 12.52 -21.75 -3.74
N ARG A 122 11.42 -21.37 -3.06
CA ARG A 122 10.17 -22.14 -3.07
C ARG A 122 9.33 -21.84 -4.30
N MET A 123 9.05 -20.57 -4.59
CA MET A 123 8.21 -20.17 -5.71
C MET A 123 8.97 -20.05 -7.04
N ARG A 124 10.31 -20.13 -7.01
CA ARG A 124 11.20 -20.08 -8.19
C ARG A 124 11.04 -18.81 -9.01
N CYS A 125 10.61 -17.70 -8.39
CA CYS A 125 10.48 -16.40 -9.03
C CYS A 125 11.80 -16.00 -9.69
N ARG A 126 11.76 -15.53 -10.93
CA ARG A 126 12.95 -15.07 -11.67
C ARG A 126 13.21 -13.58 -11.54
N PHE A 127 12.24 -12.87 -10.99
CA PHE A 127 12.24 -11.45 -10.78
C PHE A 127 11.28 -11.15 -9.62
N VAL A 128 11.66 -10.20 -8.78
CA VAL A 128 10.80 -9.69 -7.70
C VAL A 128 10.88 -8.17 -7.71
N ARG A 129 9.74 -7.49 -7.63
CA ARG A 129 9.64 -6.04 -7.42
C ARG A 129 8.80 -5.74 -6.19
N ILE A 130 9.34 -4.96 -5.27
CA ILE A 130 8.70 -4.55 -4.02
C ILE A 130 8.67 -3.02 -3.98
N LEU A 131 7.51 -2.43 -3.72
CA LEU A 131 7.34 -0.98 -3.52
C LEU A 131 6.95 -0.71 -2.06
N THR A 132 7.94 -0.63 -1.16
CA THR A 132 7.70 -0.49 0.28
C THR A 132 6.84 0.71 0.66
N PRO A 133 5.98 0.62 1.70
CA PRO A 133 5.22 1.76 2.17
C PRO A 133 6.09 2.85 2.79
N PRO A 134 5.60 4.10 2.83
CA PRO A 134 6.31 5.19 3.48
C PRO A 134 6.56 4.89 4.96
N GLY A 135 7.74 5.25 5.45
CA GLY A 135 8.18 5.00 6.84
C GLY A 135 9.18 3.85 6.96
N LEU A 136 9.21 2.92 6.01
CA LEU A 136 10.22 1.85 5.98
C LEU A 136 11.47 2.29 5.19
N SER A 137 12.22 3.24 5.75
CA SER A 137 13.31 3.96 5.04
C SER A 137 14.64 3.22 4.94
N ASP A 138 14.84 2.14 5.68
CA ASP A 138 16.10 1.39 5.64
C ASP A 138 16.20 0.54 4.37
N ALA A 139 17.06 0.96 3.45
CA ALA A 139 17.30 0.26 2.20
C ALA A 139 18.26 -0.94 2.33
N ARG A 140 19.00 -1.06 3.44
CA ARG A 140 20.04 -2.11 3.60
C ARG A 140 19.49 -3.53 3.48
N PRO A 141 18.33 -3.90 4.08
CA PRO A 141 17.80 -5.25 3.96
C PRO A 141 17.56 -5.69 2.51
N LEU A 142 17.08 -4.77 1.66
CA LEU A 142 16.88 -5.02 0.23
C LEU A 142 18.21 -5.01 -0.54
N ARG A 143 19.05 -3.99 -0.34
CA ARG A 143 20.36 -3.89 -1.02
C ARG A 143 21.27 -5.09 -0.72
N TRP A 144 21.32 -5.56 0.53
CA TRP A 144 22.12 -6.71 0.94
C TRP A 144 21.55 -8.04 0.44
N ALA A 145 20.23 -8.12 0.23
CA ALA A 145 19.58 -9.24 -0.44
C ALA A 145 19.79 -9.23 -1.98
N GLY A 146 20.47 -8.22 -2.54
CA GLY A 146 20.82 -8.14 -3.95
C GLY A 146 19.80 -7.40 -4.82
N TYR A 147 18.82 -6.72 -4.22
CA TYR A 147 17.90 -5.86 -4.97
C TYR A 147 18.60 -4.59 -5.46
N ASP A 148 18.18 -4.10 -6.62
CA ASP A 148 18.39 -2.70 -6.97
C ASP A 148 17.30 -1.86 -6.28
N VAL A 149 17.73 -0.77 -5.62
CA VAL A 149 16.86 0.01 -4.73
C VAL A 149 16.89 1.47 -5.11
N ASP A 150 15.76 1.94 -5.61
CA ASP A 150 15.51 3.34 -5.94
C ASP A 150 14.66 3.99 -4.84
N PRO A 151 15.13 5.08 -4.20
CA PRO A 151 14.32 5.80 -3.23
C PRO A 151 13.21 6.59 -3.95
N TYR A 152 11.98 6.46 -3.45
CA TYR A 152 10.84 7.28 -3.86
C TYR A 152 10.49 8.25 -2.73
N TYR A 153 10.40 9.53 -3.06
CA TYR A 153 10.03 10.58 -2.12
C TYR A 153 8.57 10.93 -2.27
N THR A 154 7.89 11.10 -1.15
CA THR A 154 6.50 11.59 -1.08
C THR A 154 6.38 12.56 0.08
N TYR A 155 5.37 13.43 0.01
CA TYR A 155 5.02 14.32 1.11
C TYR A 155 4.14 13.60 2.13
N ARG A 156 4.41 13.83 3.42
CA ARG A 156 3.56 13.40 4.54
C ARG A 156 3.29 14.63 5.39
N LEU A 157 2.02 14.88 5.67
CA LEU A 157 1.59 15.92 6.59
C LEU A 157 1.23 15.27 7.92
N ASP A 158 1.86 15.73 9.00
CA ASP A 158 1.54 15.28 10.36
C ASP A 158 0.30 16.03 10.86
N LEU A 159 -0.78 15.30 11.11
CA LEU A 159 -2.05 15.83 11.60
C LEU A 159 -2.24 15.63 13.11
N SER A 160 -1.26 15.07 13.82
CA SER A 160 -1.36 14.77 15.26
C SER A 160 -1.57 16.02 16.13
N GLY A 161 -1.11 17.19 15.67
CA GLY A 161 -1.33 18.48 16.31
C GLY A 161 -2.72 19.09 16.08
N GLY A 162 -3.59 18.44 15.31
CA GLY A 162 -4.92 18.92 14.96
C GLY A 162 -4.95 19.97 13.84
N GLU A 163 -6.15 20.41 13.48
CA GLU A 163 -6.41 21.31 12.34
C GLU A 163 -5.63 22.63 12.44
N ALA A 164 -5.63 23.26 13.61
CA ALA A 164 -4.93 24.54 13.81
C ALA A 164 -3.42 24.40 13.57
N ALA A 165 -2.80 23.32 14.06
CA ALA A 165 -1.38 23.08 13.84
C ALA A 165 -1.08 22.76 12.37
N ALA A 166 -1.91 21.93 11.73
CA ALA A 166 -1.79 21.63 10.30
C ALA A 166 -1.91 22.90 9.44
N TRP A 167 -2.87 23.77 9.75
CA TRP A 167 -3.07 25.06 9.07
C TRP A 167 -1.86 25.98 9.21
N GLN A 168 -1.26 26.07 10.40
CA GLN A 168 -0.04 26.87 10.60
C GLN A 168 1.18 26.27 9.90
N GLY A 169 1.20 24.95 9.69
CA GLY A 169 2.22 24.24 8.94
C GLY A 169 2.18 24.52 7.42
N PHE A 170 1.06 25.01 6.89
CA PHE A 170 0.98 25.41 5.48
C PHE A 170 1.78 26.68 5.19
N ASP A 171 2.41 26.68 4.02
CA ASP A 171 3.08 27.88 3.55
C ASP A 171 2.08 29.04 3.37
N ARG A 172 2.61 30.27 3.31
CA ARG A 172 1.79 31.48 3.19
C ARG A 172 0.94 31.46 1.92
N GLN A 173 1.48 30.96 0.81
CA GLN A 173 0.82 30.98 -0.49
C GLN A 173 -0.36 30.01 -0.52
N ALA A 174 -0.22 28.83 0.08
CA ALA A 174 -1.28 27.85 0.26
C ALA A 174 -2.43 28.45 1.07
N ARG A 175 -2.13 29.07 2.22
CA ARG A 175 -3.15 29.73 3.05
C ARG A 175 -3.86 30.87 2.33
N VAL A 176 -3.13 31.70 1.57
CA VAL A 176 -3.71 32.77 0.75
C VAL A 176 -4.63 32.20 -0.32
N SER A 177 -4.22 31.12 -0.99
CA SER A 177 -5.00 30.49 -2.06
C SER A 177 -6.29 29.86 -1.52
N ILE A 178 -6.21 29.14 -0.39
CA ILE A 178 -7.38 28.55 0.27
C ILE A 178 -8.35 29.65 0.73
N ASN A 179 -7.85 30.70 1.41
CA ASN A 179 -8.71 31.82 1.85
C ASN A 179 -9.31 32.62 0.69
N ARG A 180 -8.64 32.67 -0.48
CA ARG A 180 -9.22 33.26 -1.68
C ARG A 180 -10.38 32.41 -2.19
N ALA A 181 -10.18 31.10 -2.35
CA ALA A 181 -11.24 30.19 -2.79
C ALA A 181 -12.49 30.27 -1.90
N LEU A 182 -12.30 30.28 -0.57
CA LEU A 182 -13.42 30.45 0.37
C LEU A 182 -14.14 31.79 0.22
N ARG A 183 -13.40 32.90 0.04
CA ARG A 183 -13.99 34.23 -0.18
C ARG A 183 -14.72 34.35 -1.52
N GLU A 184 -14.26 33.63 -2.53
CA GLU A 184 -14.88 33.59 -3.86
C GLU A 184 -16.15 32.72 -3.87
N GLY A 185 -16.41 31.94 -2.81
CA GLY A 185 -17.64 31.16 -2.67
C GLY A 185 -17.50 29.71 -3.09
N VAL A 186 -16.27 29.18 -3.16
CA VAL A 186 -16.05 27.73 -3.37
C VAL A 186 -16.61 26.95 -2.18
N THR A 187 -17.49 26.00 -2.44
CA THR A 187 -18.02 25.07 -1.44
C THR A 187 -17.44 23.68 -1.65
N VAL A 188 -17.29 22.90 -0.57
CA VAL A 188 -16.83 21.50 -0.63
C VAL A 188 -17.90 20.61 -0.02
N SER A 189 -18.32 19.60 -0.76
CA SER A 189 -19.32 18.61 -0.35
C SER A 189 -18.74 17.20 -0.40
N GLU A 190 -19.23 16.33 0.49
CA GLU A 190 -18.93 14.90 0.43
C GLU A 190 -19.95 14.20 -0.49
N GLY A 191 -19.45 13.51 -1.51
CA GLY A 191 -20.23 12.79 -2.50
C GLY A 191 -20.31 11.30 -2.21
N GLY A 192 -21.33 10.66 -2.77
CA GLY A 192 -21.52 9.20 -2.74
C GLY A 192 -20.85 8.47 -3.92
N TYR A 193 -21.37 7.28 -4.23
CA TYR A 193 -20.85 6.43 -5.30
C TYR A 193 -20.89 7.09 -6.68
N ASP A 194 -21.95 7.83 -7.01
CA ASP A 194 -22.05 8.49 -8.32
C ASP A 194 -20.89 9.46 -8.56
N ARG A 195 -20.54 10.25 -7.53
CA ARG A 195 -19.40 11.18 -7.57
C ARG A 195 -18.06 10.45 -7.62
N TYR A 196 -17.94 9.34 -6.90
CA TYR A 196 -16.77 8.46 -6.97
C TYR A 196 -16.54 7.95 -8.40
N GLU A 197 -17.61 7.47 -9.04
CA GLU A 197 -17.58 6.89 -10.38
C GLU A 197 -17.19 7.95 -11.43
N GLU A 198 -17.75 9.16 -11.36
CA GLU A 198 -17.38 10.31 -12.21
C GLU A 198 -15.88 10.64 -12.13
N ILE A 199 -15.34 10.72 -10.91
CA ILE A 199 -13.92 11.01 -10.66
C ILE A 199 -13.05 9.90 -11.24
N VAL A 200 -13.40 8.65 -10.96
CA VAL A 200 -12.68 7.48 -11.47
C VAL A 200 -12.67 7.49 -12.99
N HIS A 201 -13.82 7.68 -13.64
CA HIS A 201 -13.91 7.74 -15.09
C HIS A 201 -12.99 8.82 -15.67
N THR A 202 -13.07 10.04 -15.14
CA THR A 202 -12.27 11.19 -15.60
C THR A 202 -10.77 10.97 -15.41
N VAL A 203 -10.35 10.46 -14.25
CA VAL A 203 -8.94 10.17 -13.96
C VAL A 203 -8.42 9.06 -14.87
N ARG A 204 -9.21 8.00 -15.07
CA ARG A 204 -8.83 6.88 -15.94
C ARG A 204 -8.66 7.32 -17.39
N GLU A 205 -9.61 8.09 -17.93
CA GLU A 205 -9.52 8.63 -19.29
C GLU A 205 -8.22 9.43 -19.47
N ARG A 206 -7.91 10.33 -18.53
CA ARG A 206 -6.66 11.12 -18.56
C ARG A 206 -5.41 10.24 -18.54
N LEU A 207 -5.37 9.22 -17.68
CA LEU A 207 -4.22 8.32 -17.59
C LEU A 207 -4.02 7.50 -18.87
N LEU A 208 -5.11 7.06 -19.50
CA LEU A 208 -5.07 6.35 -20.78
C LEU A 208 -4.56 7.26 -21.91
N LEU A 209 -5.01 8.51 -21.97
CA LEU A 209 -4.51 9.51 -22.93
C LEU A 209 -3.01 9.80 -22.76
N GLN A 210 -2.48 9.68 -21.54
CA GLN A 210 -1.06 9.84 -21.23
C GLN A 210 -0.23 8.57 -21.51
N GLY A 211 -0.85 7.48 -21.96
CA GLY A 211 -0.15 6.21 -22.19
C GLY A 211 0.30 5.49 -20.92
N THR A 212 -0.34 5.78 -19.77
CA THR A 212 0.01 5.15 -18.49
C THR A 212 -0.38 3.67 -18.49
N VAL A 213 0.54 2.82 -18.04
CA VAL A 213 0.31 1.35 -17.94
C VAL A 213 -0.31 0.90 -16.60
N ARG A 214 -0.59 1.84 -15.69
CA ARG A 214 -1.18 1.61 -14.35
C ARG A 214 -2.63 2.10 -14.29
N VAL A 215 -3.49 1.54 -15.14
CA VAL A 215 -4.91 1.88 -15.16
C VAL A 215 -5.71 0.61 -14.97
N ALA A 216 -6.31 0.45 -13.78
CA ALA A 216 -7.20 -0.69 -13.52
C ALA A 216 -8.54 -0.53 -14.25
N PRO A 217 -9.28 -1.61 -14.53
CA PRO A 217 -10.66 -1.52 -15.05
C PRO A 217 -11.61 -0.80 -14.08
N GLU A 218 -12.74 -0.28 -14.56
CA GLU A 218 -13.72 0.42 -13.70
C GLU A 218 -14.27 -0.47 -12.58
N GLY A 219 -14.43 -1.76 -12.85
CA GLY A 219 -14.91 -2.70 -11.85
C GLY A 219 -13.99 -2.85 -10.64
N TYR A 220 -12.68 -2.63 -10.79
CA TYR A 220 -11.75 -2.58 -9.66
C TYR A 220 -12.14 -1.48 -8.67
N TYR A 221 -12.42 -0.28 -9.19
CA TYR A 221 -12.79 0.87 -8.37
C TYR A 221 -14.17 0.70 -7.74
N ARG A 222 -15.14 0.19 -8.50
CA ARG A 222 -16.47 -0.12 -7.98
C ARG A 222 -16.40 -1.11 -6.81
N ASP A 223 -15.66 -2.20 -6.97
CA ASP A 223 -15.56 -3.24 -5.94
C ASP A 223 -14.81 -2.72 -4.69
N LEU A 224 -13.80 -1.84 -4.87
CA LEU A 224 -13.18 -1.11 -3.76
C LEU A 224 -14.18 -0.21 -3.03
N TYR A 225 -15.00 0.57 -3.76
CA TYR A 225 -15.99 1.44 -3.13
C TYR A 225 -17.06 0.63 -2.39
N ALA A 226 -17.52 -0.49 -2.96
CA ALA A 226 -18.46 -1.38 -2.30
C ALA A 226 -17.91 -1.91 -0.96
N ALA A 227 -16.60 -2.17 -0.89
CA ALA A 227 -15.94 -2.65 0.31
C ALA A 227 -15.62 -1.57 1.35
N PHE A 228 -15.25 -0.37 0.89
CA PHE A 228 -14.59 0.64 1.72
C PHE A 228 -15.31 2.00 1.76
N GLY A 229 -16.36 2.19 0.97
CA GLY A 229 -17.12 3.44 0.85
C GLY A 229 -17.88 3.85 2.10
N SER A 230 -18.11 2.95 3.05
CA SER A 230 -18.77 3.27 4.33
C SER A 230 -17.83 3.86 5.39
N GLY A 231 -16.54 4.07 5.09
CA GLY A 231 -15.65 4.70 6.08
C GLY A 231 -14.20 4.95 5.66
N MET A 232 -13.62 4.17 4.76
CA MET A 232 -12.22 4.34 4.34
C MET A 232 -12.07 5.11 3.03
N ILE A 233 -13.09 5.09 2.17
CA ILE A 233 -13.16 5.92 0.97
C ILE A 233 -14.16 7.05 1.24
N ARG A 234 -13.68 8.28 1.16
CA ARG A 234 -14.48 9.51 1.23
C ARG A 234 -14.21 10.33 0.00
N VAL A 235 -15.27 10.82 -0.65
CA VAL A 235 -15.17 11.53 -1.92
C VAL A 235 -15.59 12.96 -1.70
N PHE A 236 -14.73 13.89 -2.09
CA PHE A 236 -15.01 15.32 -1.96
C PHE A 236 -15.04 15.96 -3.34
N SER A 237 -16.00 16.83 -3.56
CA SER A 237 -16.01 17.74 -4.70
C SER A 237 -16.08 19.18 -4.25
N ALA A 238 -15.37 20.03 -4.98
CA ALA A 238 -15.47 21.47 -4.85
C ALA A 238 -16.37 22.01 -5.97
N GLU A 239 -17.28 22.92 -5.64
CA GLU A 239 -18.16 23.59 -6.59
C GLU A 239 -17.92 25.10 -6.55
N PHE A 240 -17.97 25.75 -7.71
CA PHE A 240 -17.86 27.20 -7.86
C PHE A 240 -18.85 27.68 -8.92
N ASN A 241 -19.77 28.58 -8.55
CA ASN A 241 -20.83 29.08 -9.45
C ASN A 241 -21.70 27.98 -10.10
N GLY A 242 -21.85 26.83 -9.44
CA GLY A 242 -22.66 25.70 -9.95
C GLY A 242 -21.91 24.77 -10.92
N GLU A 243 -20.59 24.93 -11.07
CA GLU A 243 -19.68 24.03 -11.79
C GLU A 243 -18.70 23.33 -10.85
#